data_AF-A0A1V4RFI8-F1
#
_entry.id   AF-A0A1V4RFI8-F1
#
_cell.length_a   1.000
_cell.length_b   1.000
_cell.length_c   1.000
_cell.angle_alpha   90.00
_cell.angle_beta   90.00
_cell.angle_gamma   90.00
#
_symmetry.space_group_name_H-M   'P 1'
#
loop_
_entity.id
_entity.type
_entity.pdbx_description
1 polymer ?
#
loop_
_entity_poly.entity_id
_entity_poly.type
_entity_poly.pdbx_seq_one_letter_code
_entity_poly.pdbx_strand_id
1 'polypeptide(L)'
;MFNIIKESENTKARLGCFITSFGAVETPAFFPVATQAALKGLSPKELDEIGISGLLVNAYHLYLRPGVSVIEQAGGLHNFMGFYGPIITDSGG
;
A
#
# COMPACT_ATOMS: atom_id res chain seq x y z
N MET A 1 -4.89 -14.38 2.68
CA MET A 1 -4.54 -15.69 2.06
C MET A 1 -3.81 -15.39 0.75
N PHE A 2 -2.68 -16.06 0.48
CA PHE A 2 -1.94 -15.95 -0.78
C PHE A 2 -2.11 -17.22 -1.60
N ASN A 3 -2.36 -17.08 -2.90
CA ASN A 3 -2.53 -18.18 -3.84
C ASN A 3 -1.58 -18.01 -5.04
N ILE A 4 -0.97 -19.11 -5.48
CA ILE A 4 -0.21 -19.15 -6.73
C ILE A 4 -1.16 -19.56 -7.84
N ILE A 5 -1.29 -18.72 -8.86
CA ILE A 5 -2.18 -18.90 -10.01
C ILE A 5 -1.46 -19.66 -11.12
N LYS A 6 -0.18 -19.32 -11.38
CA LYS A 6 0.63 -19.95 -12.42
C LYS A 6 2.11 -19.89 -12.09
N GLU A 7 2.84 -20.92 -12.45
CA GLU A 7 4.30 -21.00 -12.33
C GLU A 7 4.93 -21.08 -13.72
N SER A 8 6.14 -20.53 -13.87
CA SER A 8 6.93 -20.67 -15.09
C SER A 8 7.59 -22.05 -15.13
N GLU A 9 7.52 -22.74 -16.28
CA GLU A 9 8.20 -24.02 -16.47
C GLU A 9 9.73 -23.87 -16.58
N ASN A 10 10.21 -22.67 -16.93
CA ASN A 10 11.62 -22.41 -17.26
C ASN A 10 12.35 -21.58 -16.19
N THR A 11 11.63 -20.98 -15.23
CA THR A 11 12.20 -20.06 -14.22
C THR A 11 11.47 -20.19 -12.89
N LYS A 12 11.90 -19.44 -11.85
CA LYS A 12 11.21 -19.36 -10.55
C LYS A 12 10.07 -18.31 -10.51
N ALA A 13 9.68 -17.76 -11.66
CA ALA A 13 8.62 -16.75 -11.73
C ALA A 13 7.25 -17.34 -11.39
N ARG A 14 6.43 -16.57 -10.67
CA ARG A 14 5.10 -16.97 -10.21
C ARG A 14 4.12 -15.82 -10.42
N LEU A 15 2.98 -16.14 -11.03
CA LEU A 15 1.78 -15.31 -10.98
C LEU A 15 0.97 -15.75 -9.77
N GLY A 16 0.53 -14.80 -8.96
CA GLY A 16 -0.22 -15.09 -7.74
C GLY A 16 -1.18 -13.97 -7.38
N CYS A 17 -1.94 -14.18 -6.32
CA CYS A 17 -2.83 -13.17 -5.76
C CYS A 17 -2.92 -13.35 -4.25
N PHE A 18 -2.94 -12.25 -3.49
CA PHE A 18 -3.37 -12.28 -2.10
C PHE A 18 -4.54 -11.34 -1.84
N ILE A 19 -5.42 -11.77 -0.95
CA ILE A 19 -6.58 -10.99 -0.50
C ILE A 19 -6.26 -10.32 0.83
N THR A 20 -6.55 -9.03 0.89
CA THR A 20 -6.53 -8.20 2.10
C THR A 20 -7.95 -7.71 2.40
N SER A 21 -8.17 -7.14 3.59
CA SER A 21 -9.44 -6.47 3.93
C SER A 21 -9.75 -5.25 3.05
N PHE A 22 -8.73 -4.72 2.36
CA PHE A 22 -8.82 -3.51 1.52
C PHE A 22 -8.66 -3.81 0.03
N GLY A 23 -8.79 -5.08 -0.38
CA GLY A 23 -8.74 -5.48 -1.79
C GLY A 23 -7.79 -6.64 -2.08
N ALA A 24 -7.87 -7.13 -3.31
CA ALA A 24 -6.98 -8.15 -3.86
C ALA A 24 -5.74 -7.51 -4.48
N VAL A 25 -4.60 -8.18 -4.35
CA VAL A 25 -3.33 -7.76 -4.97
C VAL A 25 -2.81 -8.91 -5.82
N GLU A 26 -2.64 -8.66 -7.12
CA GLU A 26 -1.98 -9.59 -8.04
C GLU A 26 -0.47 -9.45 -7.94
N THR A 27 0.25 -10.58 -7.97
CA THR A 27 1.72 -10.61 -7.91
C THR A 27 2.29 -11.14 -9.23
N PRO A 28 3.38 -10.57 -9.77
CA PRO A 28 4.24 -9.57 -9.15
C PRO A 28 3.61 -8.18 -9.08
N ALA A 29 3.70 -7.55 -7.90
CA ALA A 29 3.11 -6.25 -7.62
C ALA A 29 4.19 -5.19 -7.45
N PHE A 30 3.88 -3.96 -7.87
CA PHE A 30 4.67 -2.78 -7.54
C PHE A 30 3.90 -1.92 -6.54
N PHE A 31 4.57 -1.54 -5.45
CA PHE A 31 4.00 -0.69 -4.40
C PHE A 31 4.75 0.65 -4.38
N PRO A 32 4.16 1.74 -4.89
CA PRO A 32 4.73 3.07 -4.76
C PRO A 32 4.92 3.46 -3.30
N VAL A 33 5.99 4.19 -3.01
CA VAL A 33 6.32 4.62 -1.64
C VAL A 33 5.70 5.99 -1.33
N ALA A 34 4.78 6.00 -0.37
CA ALA A 34 4.16 7.18 0.21
C ALA A 34 4.90 7.57 1.50
N THR A 35 6.01 8.30 1.38
CA THR A 35 6.93 8.59 2.48
C THR A 35 6.28 9.27 3.69
N GLN A 36 5.31 10.15 3.49
CA GLN A 36 4.60 10.85 4.58
C GLN A 36 3.09 10.69 4.45
N ALA A 37 2.62 9.46 4.20
CA ALA A 37 1.21 9.20 3.90
C ALA A 37 0.69 10.02 2.69
N ALA A 38 1.58 10.33 1.75
CA ALA A 38 1.23 10.98 0.50
C ALA A 38 2.19 10.54 -0.60
N LEU A 39 1.64 10.34 -1.80
CA LEU A 39 2.44 10.30 -3.02
C LEU A 39 2.58 11.73 -3.54
N LYS A 40 3.82 12.20 -3.67
CA LYS A 40 4.08 13.58 -4.09
C LYS A 40 3.59 13.77 -5.52
N GLY A 41 2.73 14.77 -5.71
CA GLY A 41 2.22 15.16 -7.03
C GLY A 41 1.00 14.38 -7.50
N LEU A 42 0.41 13.51 -6.68
CA LEU A 42 -0.82 12.79 -6.99
C LEU A 42 -1.83 12.95 -5.85
N SER A 43 -3.06 13.28 -6.20
CA SER A 43 -4.22 13.26 -5.31
C SER A 43 -4.74 11.82 -5.13
N PRO A 44 -5.48 11.54 -4.05
CA PRO A 44 -6.04 10.20 -3.83
C PRO A 44 -6.92 9.71 -4.99
N LYS A 45 -7.68 10.62 -5.62
CA LYS A 45 -8.50 10.31 -6.80
C LYS A 45 -7.66 9.84 -7.99
N GLU A 46 -6.51 10.47 -8.22
CA GLU A 46 -5.59 10.05 -9.29
C GLU A 46 -4.97 8.68 -8.98
N LEU A 47 -4.73 8.35 -7.70
CA LEU A 47 -4.25 7.02 -7.31
C LEU A 47 -5.26 5.93 -7.63
N ASP A 48 -6.53 6.19 -7.36
CA ASP A 48 -7.62 5.26 -7.69
C ASP A 48 -7.77 5.11 -9.22
N GLU A 49 -7.64 6.20 -9.98
CA GLU A 49 -7.70 6.18 -11.46
C GLU A 49 -6.53 5.44 -12.11
N ILE A 50 -5.32 5.52 -11.54
CA ILE A 50 -4.13 4.80 -12.04
C ILE A 50 -4.28 3.28 -11.83
N GLY A 51 -5.13 2.83 -10.90
CA GLY A 51 -5.34 1.42 -10.62
C GLY A 51 -4.15 0.76 -9.93
N ILE A 52 -3.46 1.48 -9.05
CA ILE A 52 -2.35 0.91 -8.26
C ILE A 52 -2.87 -0.22 -7.36
N SER A 53 -2.08 -1.29 -7.23
CA SER A 53 -2.47 -2.44 -6.41
C SER A 53 -2.36 -2.18 -4.90
N GLY A 54 -1.67 -1.11 -4.49
CA GLY A 54 -1.51 -0.71 -3.11
C GLY A 54 -0.33 0.22 -2.90
N LEU A 55 -0.11 0.66 -1.67
CA LEU A 55 0.95 1.59 -1.29
C LEU A 55 1.86 1.04 -0.19
N LEU A 56 3.13 1.42 -0.22
CA LEU A 56 4.02 1.28 0.92
C LEU A 56 4.10 2.62 1.64
N VAL A 57 3.84 2.64 2.95
CA VAL A 57 3.94 3.83 3.79
C VAL A 57 5.04 3.65 4.81
N ASN A 58 5.92 4.65 4.93
CA ASN A 58 7.05 4.58 5.84
C ASN A 58 6.63 4.96 7.27
N ALA A 59 6.75 4.02 8.21
CA ALA A 59 6.31 4.19 9.59
C ALA A 59 7.18 5.21 10.36
N TYR A 60 8.48 5.28 10.07
CA TYR A 60 9.40 6.23 10.72
C TYR A 60 8.97 7.67 10.46
N HIS A 61 8.68 7.99 9.20
CA HIS A 61 8.24 9.33 8.83
C HIS A 61 6.88 9.67 9.40
N LEU A 62 5.90 8.74 9.38
CA LEU A 62 4.59 8.96 10.01
C LEU A 62 4.70 9.24 11.51
N TYR A 63 5.57 8.49 12.20
CA TYR A 63 5.80 8.63 13.63
C TYR A 63 6.37 10.01 13.96
N LEU A 64 7.31 10.52 13.16
CA LEU A 64 7.90 11.85 13.38
C LEU A 64 6.96 12.99 12.95
N ARG A 65 6.34 12.86 11.78
CA ARG A 65 5.44 13.85 11.17
C ARG A 65 4.43 13.15 10.26
N PRO A 66 3.13 13.19 10.57
CA PRO A 66 2.47 14.10 11.51
C PRO A 66 2.44 13.64 12.98
N GLY A 67 2.86 12.41 13.27
CA GLY A 67 2.72 11.78 14.59
C GLY A 67 1.50 10.85 14.66
N VAL A 68 1.64 9.76 15.41
CA VAL A 68 0.61 8.71 15.51
C VAL A 68 -0.73 9.26 16.03
N SER A 69 -0.69 10.15 17.01
CA SER A 69 -1.91 10.77 17.57
C SER A 69 -2.73 11.54 16.54
N VAL A 70 -2.07 12.20 15.58
CA VAL A 70 -2.75 12.92 14.49
C VAL A 70 -3.40 11.92 13.53
N ILE A 71 -2.71 10.82 13.21
CA ILE A 71 -3.26 9.75 12.38
C ILE A 71 -4.48 9.10 13.06
N GLU A 72 -4.42 8.85 14.36
CA GLU A 72 -5.54 8.30 15.13
C GLU A 72 -6.73 9.26 15.16
N GLN A 73 -6.50 10.56 15.39
CA GLN A 73 -7.55 11.59 15.36
C GLN A 73 -8.21 11.73 13.98
N ALA A 74 -7.46 11.48 12.90
CA ALA A 74 -8.00 11.42 11.55
C ALA A 74 -8.83 10.14 11.28
N GLY A 75 -8.94 9.23 12.25
CA GLY A 75 -9.66 7.96 12.11
C GLY A 75 -8.80 6.86 11.47
N GLY A 76 -7.48 6.96 11.54
CA GLY A 76 -6.54 5.98 11.01
C GLY A 76 -5.93 6.38 9.66
N LEU A 77 -4.97 5.57 9.21
CA LEU A 77 -4.10 5.90 8.07
C LEU A 77 -4.87 6.05 6.75
N HIS A 78 -5.86 5.19 6.47
CA HIS A 78 -6.68 5.28 5.26
C HIS A 78 -7.43 6.61 5.18
N ASN A 79 -8.07 7.02 6.28
CA ASN A 79 -8.81 8.28 6.35
C ASN A 79 -7.87 9.49 6.25
N PHE A 80 -6.71 9.41 6.89
CA PHE A 80 -5.69 10.46 6.77
C PHE A 80 -5.18 10.64 5.34
N MET A 81 -4.98 9.53 4.61
CA MET A 81 -4.51 9.54 3.22
C MET A 81 -5.62 9.82 2.20
N GLY A 82 -6.88 9.58 2.56
CA GLY A 82 -7.97 9.50 1.60
C GLY A 82 -7.86 8.32 0.63
N PHE A 83 -7.07 7.30 0.96
CA PHE A 83 -6.82 6.12 0.13
C PHE A 83 -7.34 4.86 0.81
N TYR A 84 -8.22 4.12 0.13
CA TYR A 84 -8.95 2.97 0.70
C TYR A 84 -8.54 1.61 0.11
N GLY A 85 -7.41 1.56 -0.60
CA GLY A 85 -6.81 0.33 -1.10
C GLY A 85 -5.77 -0.28 -0.15
N PRO A 86 -5.10 -1.38 -0.53
CA PRO A 86 -4.12 -2.06 0.32
C PRO A 86 -2.93 -1.16 0.69
N ILE A 87 -2.59 -1.12 1.99
CA ILE A 87 -1.42 -0.42 2.52
C ILE A 87 -0.51 -1.42 3.23
N ILE A 88 0.79 -1.32 2.97
CA ILE A 88 1.84 -2.00 3.73
C ILE A 88 2.66 -0.92 4.44
N THR A 89 2.91 -1.10 5.73
CA THR A 89 3.84 -0.25 6.48
C THR A 89 5.15 -1.00 6.68
N ASP A 90 6.28 -0.29 6.54
CA ASP A 90 7.54 -0.80 7.06
C ASP A 90 7.58 -0.73 8.60
N SER A 91 8.65 -1.25 9.22
CA SER A 91 8.80 -1.22 10.68
C SER A 91 9.36 0.10 11.21
N GLY A 92 9.81 1.01 10.32
CA GLY A 92 10.41 2.30 10.70
C GLY A 92 11.75 2.23 11.45
N GLY A 93 12.42 1.07 11.44
CA GLY A 93 13.70 0.82 12.11
C GLY A 93 14.92 1.00 11.22
#